data_AF-A0A371E6T2-F1
#
_entry.id   AF-A0A371E6T2-F1
#
_cell.length_a   1.000
_cell.length_b   1.000
_cell.length_c   1.000
_cell.angle_alpha   90.00
_cell.angle_beta   90.00
_cell.angle_gamma   90.00
#
_symmetry.space_group_name_H-M   'P 1'
#
loop_
_entity.id
_entity.type
_entity.pdbx_description
1 polymer ?
#
loop_
_entity_poly.entity_id
_entity_poly.type
_entity_poly.pdbx_seq_one_letter_code
_entity_poly.pdbx_strand_id
1 'polypeptide(L)'
;MILLLISGTAWQARINIIRITEQLAYFKQYQERVSALIGEEQTQNLVNKALVLITLGGNDFVNNYYLVPFSARSREYDLPDYVVFLISEYRKILANLYELGARRVLVTGTGPLGCVPAELAMHSQNGECATELQRAVNLFNPQLVQLLQELNTQIGSDVFISANAFAMHLDFVSDPQAYGFVTSKVACCGQGAYNGLGLCTPASNLCPNRDLYAFWDPFHPSERANRLIVDKFMTGSTEYMNPMNLSTIIALDSTL
;
A
#
# COMPACT_ATOMS: atom_id res chain seq x y z
N MET A 1 18.00 8.39 -1.79
CA MET A 1 17.40 7.33 -2.65
C MET A 1 16.06 6.96 -2.06
N ILE A 2 15.01 6.82 -2.89
CA ILE A 2 13.72 6.26 -2.47
C ILE A 2 13.55 4.90 -3.15
N LEU A 3 13.36 3.84 -2.37
CA LEU A 3 13.02 2.51 -2.89
C LEU A 3 11.52 2.27 -2.71
N LEU A 4 10.82 1.92 -3.79
CA LEU A 4 9.40 1.60 -3.79
C LEU A 4 9.23 0.10 -4.01
N LEU A 5 8.60 -0.59 -3.06
CA LEU A 5 8.27 -2.01 -3.15
C LEU A 5 6.74 -2.18 -3.10
N ILE A 6 6.15 -2.69 -4.18
CA ILE A 6 4.69 -2.78 -4.32
C ILE A 6 4.31 -4.23 -4.67
N SER A 7 3.41 -4.86 -3.91
CA SER A 7 2.94 -6.21 -4.28
C SER A 7 2.07 -6.11 -5.52
N GLY A 8 2.21 -7.06 -6.44
CA GLY A 8 1.25 -7.27 -7.51
C GLY A 8 0.76 -8.72 -7.52
N THR A 9 -0.52 -8.91 -7.82
CA THR A 9 -1.05 -10.17 -8.35
C THR A 9 -2.10 -9.83 -9.41
N ALA A 10 -2.20 -10.62 -10.49
CA ALA A 10 -3.32 -10.56 -11.43
C ALA A 10 -3.51 -11.94 -12.05
N TRP A 11 -4.74 -12.42 -12.03
CA TRP A 11 -5.14 -13.72 -12.59
C TRP A 11 -5.61 -13.64 -14.05
N GLN A 12 -5.49 -12.48 -14.71
CA GLN A 12 -5.91 -12.33 -16.10
C GLN A 12 -4.82 -11.69 -16.96
N ALA A 13 -4.31 -12.51 -17.88
CA ALA A 13 -3.56 -12.19 -19.10
C ALA A 13 -2.28 -11.31 -18.97
N ARG A 14 -1.12 -11.97 -19.05
CA ARG A 14 0.18 -11.42 -19.51
C ARG A 14 0.55 -10.00 -19.05
N ILE A 15 0.64 -9.78 -17.74
CA ILE A 15 1.44 -8.68 -17.19
C ILE A 15 2.55 -9.33 -16.37
N ASN A 16 3.81 -9.06 -16.72
CA ASN A 16 4.98 -9.48 -15.94
C ASN A 16 4.95 -8.73 -14.60
N ILE A 17 4.24 -9.29 -13.63
CA ILE A 17 4.18 -8.74 -12.29
C ILE A 17 5.40 -9.23 -11.53
N ILE A 18 6.25 -8.28 -11.13
CA ILE A 18 7.44 -8.55 -10.35
C ILE A 18 7.02 -8.79 -8.91
N ARG A 19 7.21 -10.01 -8.41
CA ARG A 19 6.83 -10.38 -7.03
C ARG A 19 7.77 -9.71 -6.02
N ILE A 20 7.32 -9.54 -4.78
CA ILE A 20 8.15 -8.90 -3.74
C ILE A 20 9.51 -9.58 -3.56
N THR A 21 9.57 -10.92 -3.66
CA THR A 21 10.82 -11.67 -3.59
C THR A 21 11.78 -11.30 -4.73
N GLU A 22 11.28 -11.08 -5.93
CA GLU A 22 12.07 -10.63 -7.08
C GLU A 22 12.48 -9.15 -6.94
N GLN A 23 11.62 -8.29 -6.39
CA GLN A 23 11.97 -6.89 -6.12
C GLN A 23 13.11 -6.79 -5.10
N LEU A 24 13.11 -7.62 -4.05
CA LEU A 24 14.22 -7.70 -3.10
C LEU A 24 15.50 -8.25 -3.75
N ALA A 25 15.38 -9.22 -4.66
CA ALA A 25 16.52 -9.72 -5.43
C ALA A 25 17.11 -8.64 -6.35
N TYR A 26 16.26 -7.85 -7.01
CA TYR A 26 16.69 -6.70 -7.80
C TYR A 26 17.30 -5.61 -6.95
N PHE A 27 16.79 -5.38 -5.74
CA PHE A 27 17.41 -4.44 -4.82
C PHE A 27 18.82 -4.90 -4.40
N LYS A 28 19.00 -6.19 -4.11
CA LYS A 28 20.34 -6.76 -3.87
C LYS A 28 21.26 -6.60 -5.08
N GLN A 29 20.77 -6.91 -6.28
CA GLN A 29 21.55 -6.72 -7.51
C GLN A 29 21.94 -5.25 -7.74
N TYR A 30 21.04 -4.31 -7.41
CA TYR A 30 21.34 -2.89 -7.44
C TYR A 30 22.49 -2.55 -6.48
N GLN A 31 22.48 -3.07 -5.25
CA GLN A 31 23.58 -2.86 -4.30
C GLN A 31 24.90 -3.40 -4.84
N GLU A 32 24.92 -4.61 -5.41
CA GLU A 32 26.14 -5.19 -6.02
C GLU A 32 26.71 -4.29 -7.13
N ARG A 33 25.83 -3.76 -8.00
CA ARG A 33 26.23 -2.87 -9.10
C ARG A 33 26.76 -1.52 -8.60
N VAL A 34 26.14 -0.95 -7.57
CA VAL A 34 26.59 0.32 -7.00
C VAL A 34 27.88 0.14 -6.20
N SER A 35 28.04 -0.95 -5.46
CA SER A 35 29.28 -1.31 -4.78
C SER A 35 30.47 -1.40 -5.73
N ALA A 36 30.27 -1.92 -6.95
CA ALA A 36 31.31 -1.95 -7.97
C ALA A 36 31.76 -0.55 -8.45
N LEU A 37 30.95 0.49 -8.23
CA LEU A 37 31.24 1.87 -8.64
C LEU A 37 31.80 2.72 -7.50
N ILE A 38 31.25 2.59 -6.29
CA ILE A 38 31.55 3.50 -5.17
C ILE A 38 32.18 2.81 -3.97
N GLY A 39 32.33 1.48 -3.98
CA GLY A 39 32.80 0.69 -2.86
C GLY A 39 31.66 0.19 -1.96
N GLU A 40 31.93 -0.88 -1.22
CA GLU A 40 30.94 -1.54 -0.34
C GLU A 40 30.51 -0.64 0.81
N GLU A 41 31.45 0.02 1.49
CA GLU A 41 31.18 0.90 2.64
C GLU A 41 30.28 2.08 2.24
N GLN A 42 30.59 2.73 1.12
CA GLN A 42 29.82 3.86 0.60
C GLN A 42 28.43 3.41 0.15
N THR A 43 28.31 2.20 -0.41
CA THR A 43 27.01 1.63 -0.79
C THR A 43 26.17 1.29 0.43
N GLN A 44 26.76 0.71 1.47
CA GLN A 44 26.08 0.46 2.73
C GLN A 44 25.56 1.76 3.34
N ASN A 45 26.37 2.82 3.37
CA ASN A 45 25.96 4.15 3.85
C ASN A 45 24.82 4.73 2.99
N LEU A 46 24.90 4.60 1.66
CA LEU A 46 23.85 5.04 0.74
C LEU A 46 22.52 4.33 1.01
N VAL A 47 22.55 3.03 1.24
CA VAL A 47 21.36 2.21 1.53
C VAL A 47 20.80 2.50 2.92
N ASN A 48 21.65 2.60 3.94
CA ASN A 48 21.22 2.93 5.31
C ASN A 48 20.51 4.28 5.37
N LYS A 49 20.90 5.24 4.54
CA LYS A 49 20.29 6.59 4.44
C LYS A 49 19.10 6.66 3.48
N ALA A 50 18.75 5.57 2.82
CA ALA A 50 17.62 5.54 1.90
C ALA A 50 16.28 5.48 2.65
N LEU A 51 15.28 6.14 2.10
CA LEU A 51 13.90 5.97 2.52
C LEU A 51 13.27 4.86 1.68
N VAL A 52 12.74 3.83 2.33
CA VAL A 52 12.05 2.72 1.66
C VAL A 52 10.57 2.83 1.94
N LEU A 53 9.74 2.73 0.91
CA LEU A 53 8.29 2.62 1.03
C LEU A 53 7.88 1.24 0.53
N ILE A 54 7.17 0.50 1.38
CA ILE A 54 6.65 -0.83 1.07
C ILE A 54 5.13 -0.88 1.24
N THR A 55 4.46 -1.34 0.20
CA THR A 55 2.99 -1.46 0.11
C THR A 55 2.62 -2.86 -0.37
N LEU A 56 2.21 -3.73 0.56
CA LEU A 56 1.72 -5.08 0.29
C LEU A 56 0.37 -5.32 0.98
N GLY A 57 -0.34 -6.37 0.58
CA GLY A 57 -1.58 -6.85 1.20
C GLY A 57 -2.84 -6.62 0.37
N GLY A 58 -2.99 -5.48 -0.31
CA GLY A 58 -4.23 -5.17 -1.05
C GLY A 58 -4.56 -6.23 -2.11
N ASN A 59 -3.56 -6.61 -2.90
CA ASN A 59 -3.67 -7.63 -3.94
C ASN A 59 -3.86 -9.06 -3.38
N ASP A 60 -3.39 -9.33 -2.16
CA ASP A 60 -3.61 -10.62 -1.49
C ASP A 60 -5.08 -10.84 -1.17
N PHE A 61 -5.80 -9.77 -0.80
CA PHE A 61 -7.25 -9.84 -0.60
C PHE A 61 -8.03 -9.74 -1.91
N VAL A 62 -7.83 -8.66 -2.68
CA VAL A 62 -8.63 -8.38 -3.88
C VAL A 62 -8.46 -9.47 -4.93
N ASN A 63 -7.23 -9.79 -5.31
CA ASN A 63 -6.97 -10.66 -6.46
C ASN A 63 -6.84 -12.14 -6.09
N ASN A 64 -6.37 -12.47 -4.88
CA ASN A 64 -6.17 -13.88 -4.51
C ASN A 64 -7.30 -14.45 -3.65
N TYR A 65 -7.95 -13.63 -2.81
CA TYR A 65 -8.97 -14.10 -1.88
C TYR A 65 -10.39 -13.85 -2.37
N TYR A 66 -10.71 -12.64 -2.84
CA TYR A 66 -12.08 -12.19 -3.15
C TYR A 66 -12.43 -12.10 -4.64
N LEU A 67 -11.47 -12.16 -5.56
CA LEU A 67 -11.69 -11.96 -7.00
C LEU A 67 -12.80 -12.85 -7.60
N VAL A 68 -12.88 -14.10 -7.13
CA VAL A 68 -13.92 -15.05 -7.56
C VAL A 68 -14.47 -15.79 -6.34
N PRO A 69 -15.77 -16.19 -6.37
CA PRO A 69 -16.32 -17.07 -5.35
C PRO A 69 -15.47 -18.36 -5.24
N PHE A 70 -15.18 -18.79 -4.01
CA PHE A 70 -14.38 -19.99 -3.74
C PHE A 70 -13.00 -19.99 -4.42
N SER A 71 -12.32 -18.84 -4.36
CA SER A 71 -10.92 -18.71 -4.80
C SER A 71 -10.04 -19.80 -4.18
N ALA A 72 -8.87 -20.07 -4.79
CA ALA A 72 -7.95 -21.06 -4.24
C ALA A 72 -7.56 -20.72 -2.78
N ARG A 73 -7.33 -19.43 -2.48
CA ARG A 73 -6.98 -18.99 -1.12
C ARG A 73 -8.14 -19.08 -0.15
N SER A 74 -9.35 -18.72 -0.55
CA SER A 74 -10.51 -18.81 0.35
C SER A 74 -10.95 -20.26 0.64
N ARG A 75 -10.49 -21.24 -0.15
CA ARG A 75 -10.68 -22.67 0.11
C ARG A 75 -9.59 -23.28 0.98
N GLU A 76 -8.41 -22.70 0.97
CA GLU A 76 -7.26 -23.15 1.76
C GLU A 76 -7.31 -22.59 3.19
N TYR A 77 -7.76 -21.34 3.32
CA TYR A 77 -7.80 -20.61 4.59
C TYR A 77 -9.15 -19.90 4.76
N ASP A 78 -9.69 -19.95 5.97
CA ASP A 78 -10.66 -18.94 6.37
C ASP A 78 -9.95 -17.58 6.53
N LEU A 79 -10.73 -16.50 6.65
CA LEU A 79 -10.16 -15.15 6.61
C LEU A 79 -9.18 -14.89 7.77
N PRO A 80 -9.51 -15.20 9.04
CA PRO A 80 -8.56 -15.05 10.15
C PRO A 80 -7.24 -15.80 9.93
N ASP A 81 -7.29 -17.06 9.52
CA ASP A 81 -6.07 -17.86 9.29
C ASP A 81 -5.26 -17.34 8.11
N TYR A 82 -5.92 -16.84 7.07
CA TYR A 82 -5.24 -16.22 5.94
C TYR A 82 -4.50 -14.94 6.35
N VAL A 83 -5.10 -14.12 7.21
CA VAL A 83 -4.44 -12.92 7.75
C VAL A 83 -3.20 -13.28 8.55
N VAL A 84 -3.28 -14.30 9.43
CA VAL A 84 -2.13 -14.80 10.18
C VAL A 84 -1.02 -15.27 9.24
N PHE A 85 -1.38 -16.03 8.20
CA PHE A 85 -0.45 -16.45 7.15
C PHE A 85 0.23 -15.25 6.49
N LEU A 86 -0.53 -14.24 6.05
CA LEU A 86 0.01 -13.03 5.42
C LEU A 86 0.97 -12.26 6.35
N ILE A 87 0.62 -12.09 7.62
CA ILE A 87 1.48 -11.43 8.61
C ILE A 87 2.79 -12.20 8.80
N SER A 88 2.74 -13.54 8.80
CA SER A 88 3.93 -14.38 8.90
C SER A 88 4.88 -14.21 7.70
N GLU A 89 4.35 -14.10 6.48
CA GLU A 89 5.13 -13.84 5.27
C GLU A 89 5.67 -12.41 5.24
N TYR A 90 4.86 -11.43 5.68
CA TYR A 90 5.27 -10.03 5.76
C TYR A 90 6.44 -9.85 6.74
N ARG A 91 6.45 -10.57 7.87
CA ARG A 91 7.59 -10.58 8.80
C ARG A 91 8.89 -10.98 8.09
N LYS A 92 8.87 -12.04 7.28
CA LYS A 92 10.07 -12.51 6.55
C LYS A 92 10.56 -11.46 5.56
N ILE A 93 9.63 -10.81 4.86
CA ILE A 93 9.93 -9.74 3.89
C ILE A 93 10.60 -8.56 4.60
N LEU A 94 10.04 -8.07 5.71
CA LEU A 94 10.57 -6.94 6.45
C LEU A 94 11.92 -7.25 7.09
N ALA A 95 12.09 -8.46 7.65
CA ALA A 95 13.37 -8.91 8.16
C ALA A 95 14.44 -8.94 7.06
N ASN A 96 14.14 -9.49 5.89
CA ASN A 96 15.08 -9.49 4.75
C ASN A 96 15.43 -8.07 4.30
N LEU A 97 14.45 -7.16 4.25
CA LEU A 97 14.70 -5.76 3.89
C LEU A 97 15.64 -5.07 4.89
N TYR A 98 15.50 -5.37 6.19
CA TYR A 98 16.43 -4.91 7.22
C TYR A 98 17.84 -5.49 7.06
N GLU A 99 17.96 -6.79 6.76
CA GLU A 99 19.25 -7.44 6.48
C GLU A 99 19.93 -6.84 5.24
N LEU A 100 19.15 -6.40 4.25
CA LEU A 100 19.64 -5.66 3.08
C LEU A 100 20.03 -4.20 3.38
N GLY A 101 20.01 -3.77 4.65
CA GLY A 101 20.50 -2.46 5.07
C GLY A 101 19.44 -1.36 5.17
N ALA A 102 18.16 -1.64 4.97
CA ALA A 102 17.14 -0.61 5.14
C ALA A 102 17.01 -0.18 6.61
N ARG A 103 17.04 1.13 6.87
CA ARG A 103 16.94 1.71 8.24
C ARG A 103 15.81 2.73 8.39
N ARG A 104 15.16 3.11 7.28
CA ARG A 104 13.99 4.00 7.24
C ARG A 104 12.96 3.36 6.32
N VAL A 105 11.98 2.66 6.89
CA VAL A 105 11.00 1.89 6.13
C VAL A 105 9.59 2.32 6.48
N LEU A 106 8.94 3.02 5.56
CA LEU A 106 7.50 3.27 5.59
C LEU A 106 6.77 2.01 5.17
N VAL A 107 5.95 1.45 6.03
CA VAL A 107 5.13 0.27 5.75
C VAL A 107 3.68 0.69 5.73
N THR A 108 3.06 0.66 4.55
CA THR A 108 1.64 1.00 4.44
C THR A 108 0.79 -0.22 4.79
N GLY A 109 -0.21 -0.02 5.66
CA GLY A 109 -1.36 -0.92 5.71
C GLY A 109 -2.17 -0.88 4.40
N THR A 110 -3.24 -1.66 4.31
CA THR A 110 -4.18 -1.54 3.20
C THR A 110 -5.12 -0.35 3.41
N GLY A 111 -5.52 0.28 2.30
CA GLY A 111 -6.65 1.22 2.30
C GLY A 111 -8.00 0.53 2.55
N PRO A 112 -9.11 1.27 2.57
CA PRO A 112 -10.45 0.71 2.71
C PRO A 112 -10.86 -0.02 1.42
N LEU A 113 -10.39 -1.26 1.26
CA LEU A 113 -10.53 -2.06 0.04
C LEU A 113 -11.97 -2.13 -0.45
N GLY A 114 -12.94 -2.36 0.43
CA GLY A 114 -14.34 -2.47 0.04
C GLY A 114 -14.96 -1.18 -0.50
N CYS A 115 -14.28 -0.04 -0.37
CA CYS A 115 -14.75 1.27 -0.81
C CYS A 115 -14.22 1.69 -2.19
N VAL A 116 -13.29 0.95 -2.80
CA VAL A 116 -12.75 1.33 -4.11
C VAL A 116 -13.81 1.11 -5.21
N PRO A 117 -13.80 1.88 -6.30
CA PRO A 117 -14.85 1.82 -7.31
C PRO A 117 -15.11 0.43 -7.91
N ALA A 118 -14.07 -0.41 -8.07
CA ALA A 118 -14.24 -1.79 -8.53
C ALA A 118 -15.09 -2.63 -7.57
N GLU A 119 -14.78 -2.56 -6.27
CA GLU A 119 -15.47 -3.34 -5.24
C GLU A 119 -16.89 -2.83 -5.03
N LEU A 120 -17.12 -1.51 -5.19
CA LEU A 120 -18.48 -0.96 -5.27
C LEU A 120 -19.23 -1.53 -6.48
N ALA A 121 -18.61 -1.57 -7.66
CA ALA A 121 -19.25 -2.10 -8.86
C ALA A 121 -19.58 -3.60 -8.75
N MET A 122 -18.80 -4.38 -8.01
CA MET A 122 -18.96 -5.82 -7.87
C MET A 122 -19.86 -6.25 -6.70
N HIS A 123 -19.84 -5.51 -5.59
CA HIS A 123 -20.43 -5.99 -4.32
C HIS A 123 -21.49 -5.05 -3.72
N SER A 124 -21.55 -3.79 -4.13
CA SER A 124 -22.41 -2.79 -3.51
C SER A 124 -23.80 -2.75 -4.15
N GLN A 125 -24.84 -2.57 -3.34
CA GLN A 125 -26.22 -2.38 -3.83
C GLN A 125 -26.62 -0.90 -3.90
N ASN A 126 -26.06 -0.05 -3.03
CA ASN A 126 -26.45 1.37 -2.88
C ASN A 126 -25.25 2.34 -2.74
N GLY A 127 -24.06 1.88 -3.10
CA GLY A 127 -22.80 2.62 -3.00
C GLY A 127 -22.14 2.52 -1.63
N GLU A 128 -22.55 1.58 -0.79
CA GLU A 128 -21.89 1.16 0.45
C GLU A 128 -20.62 0.34 0.20
N CYS A 129 -19.63 0.49 1.08
CA CYS A 129 -18.41 -0.31 0.97
C CYS A 129 -18.69 -1.79 1.25
N ALA A 130 -18.04 -2.67 0.49
CA ALA A 130 -18.17 -4.12 0.63
C ALA A 130 -17.70 -4.61 2.01
N THR A 131 -18.61 -5.17 2.80
CA THR A 131 -18.38 -5.50 4.22
C THR A 131 -17.29 -6.53 4.43
N GLU A 132 -17.23 -7.60 3.62
CA GLU A 132 -16.23 -8.65 3.77
C GLU A 132 -14.81 -8.17 3.42
N LEU A 133 -14.65 -7.32 2.41
CA LEU A 133 -13.35 -6.69 2.15
C LEU A 133 -12.93 -5.73 3.26
N GLN A 134 -13.87 -4.97 3.83
CA GLN A 134 -13.58 -4.12 5.00
C GLN A 134 -13.21 -4.96 6.23
N ARG A 135 -13.85 -6.12 6.42
CA ARG A 135 -13.49 -7.07 7.49
C ARG A 135 -12.05 -7.56 7.35
N ALA A 136 -11.61 -7.89 6.14
CA ALA A 136 -10.23 -8.29 5.88
C ALA A 136 -9.22 -7.20 6.28
N VAL A 137 -9.52 -5.95 5.90
CA VAL A 137 -8.69 -4.78 6.27
C VAL A 137 -8.63 -4.58 7.79
N ASN A 138 -9.77 -4.68 8.47
CA ASN A 138 -9.88 -4.52 9.92
C ASN A 138 -9.16 -5.63 10.71
N LEU A 139 -9.01 -6.82 10.14
CA LEU A 139 -8.21 -7.90 10.73
C LEU A 139 -6.72 -7.71 10.47
N PHE A 140 -6.35 -7.31 9.25
CA PHE A 140 -4.96 -7.25 8.79
C PHE A 140 -4.18 -6.05 9.35
N ASN A 141 -4.73 -4.84 9.22
CA ASN A 141 -3.99 -3.62 9.55
C ASN A 141 -3.50 -3.56 11.02
N PRO A 142 -4.32 -3.89 12.04
CA PRO A 142 -3.85 -3.89 13.42
C PRO A 142 -2.72 -4.90 13.68
N GLN A 143 -2.80 -6.09 13.07
CA GLN A 143 -1.76 -7.11 13.22
C GLN A 143 -0.46 -6.70 12.50
N LEU A 144 -0.56 -5.98 11.38
CA LEU A 144 0.60 -5.40 10.73
C LEU A 144 1.28 -4.38 11.64
N VAL A 145 0.51 -3.46 12.24
CA VAL A 145 1.07 -2.47 13.20
C VAL A 145 1.77 -3.17 14.36
N GLN A 146 1.15 -4.20 14.94
CA GLN A 146 1.76 -4.99 16.00
C GLN A 146 3.07 -5.65 15.55
N LEU A 147 3.10 -6.27 14.37
CA LEU A 147 4.31 -6.86 13.80
C LEU A 147 5.45 -5.83 13.69
N LEU A 148 5.16 -4.60 13.25
CA LEU A 148 6.19 -3.55 13.14
C LEU A 148 6.75 -3.16 14.52
N GLN A 149 5.88 -3.03 15.53
CA GLN A 149 6.29 -2.74 16.90
C GLN A 149 7.18 -3.85 17.47
N GLU A 150 6.85 -5.11 17.22
CA GLU A 150 7.65 -6.26 17.64
C GLU A 150 9.03 -6.27 16.96
N LEU A 151 9.09 -5.99 15.65
CA LEU A 151 10.35 -5.91 14.91
C LEU A 151 11.22 -4.77 15.41
N ASN A 152 10.67 -3.56 15.57
CA ASN A 152 11.41 -2.41 16.11
C ASN A 152 11.92 -2.68 17.53
N THR A 153 11.11 -3.34 18.38
CA THR A 153 11.52 -3.75 19.74
C THR A 153 12.69 -4.74 19.69
N GLN A 154 12.65 -5.73 18.80
CA GLN A 154 13.73 -6.70 18.63
C GLN A 154 15.01 -6.04 18.10
N ILE A 155 14.88 -5.07 17.22
CA ILE A 155 16.00 -4.30 16.65
C ILE A 155 16.57 -3.30 17.67
N GLY A 156 15.74 -2.79 18.58
CA GLY A 156 16.09 -1.71 19.50
C GLY A 156 16.09 -0.32 18.84
N SER A 157 15.39 -0.14 17.72
CA SER A 157 15.29 1.12 16.99
C SER A 157 14.02 1.19 16.14
N ASP A 158 13.49 2.41 15.93
CA ASP A 158 12.33 2.69 15.08
C ASP A 158 12.72 2.68 13.60
N VAL A 159 12.93 1.48 13.05
CA VAL A 159 13.24 1.29 11.62
C VAL A 159 11.99 1.31 10.77
N PHE A 160 10.95 0.61 11.22
CA PHE A 160 9.68 0.47 10.52
C PHE A 160 8.67 1.47 11.06
N ILE A 161 8.15 2.31 10.17
CA ILE A 161 7.10 3.29 10.47
C ILE A 161 5.82 2.82 9.79
N SER A 162 4.76 2.64 10.57
CA SER A 162 3.45 2.34 10.03
C SER A 162 2.84 3.58 9.39
N ALA A 163 2.43 3.45 8.14
CA ALA A 163 1.59 4.40 7.43
C ALA A 163 0.16 3.86 7.37
N ASN A 164 -0.75 4.51 8.09
CA ASN A 164 -2.16 4.13 8.19
C ASN A 164 -2.93 4.56 6.94
N ALA A 165 -2.71 3.83 5.84
CA ALA A 165 -3.36 4.09 4.57
C ALA A 165 -4.90 4.03 4.69
N PHE A 166 -5.43 3.19 5.58
CA PHE A 166 -6.87 3.11 5.83
C PHE A 166 -7.45 4.45 6.28
N ALA A 167 -6.91 5.04 7.35
CA ALA A 167 -7.38 6.34 7.85
C ALA A 167 -7.20 7.45 6.80
N MET A 168 -6.03 7.50 6.15
CA MET A 168 -5.73 8.53 5.13
C MET A 168 -6.71 8.49 3.95
N HIS A 169 -7.12 7.30 3.51
CA HIS A 169 -8.11 7.17 2.44
C HIS A 169 -9.53 7.41 2.96
N LEU A 170 -9.84 6.93 4.16
CA LEU A 170 -11.19 7.05 4.73
C LEU A 170 -11.59 8.52 4.94
N ASP A 171 -10.64 9.38 5.30
CA ASP A 171 -10.78 10.85 5.34
C ASP A 171 -11.54 11.37 4.10
N PHE A 172 -10.99 11.20 2.90
CA PHE A 172 -11.60 11.70 1.66
C PHE A 172 -12.64 10.76 1.05
N VAL A 173 -12.70 9.50 1.46
CA VAL A 173 -13.74 8.56 1.02
C VAL A 173 -15.07 8.88 1.71
N SER A 174 -15.04 9.18 3.01
CA SER A 174 -16.23 9.44 3.84
C SER A 174 -16.81 10.83 3.64
N ASP A 175 -15.98 11.84 3.41
CA ASP A 175 -16.39 13.23 3.12
C ASP A 175 -15.61 13.81 1.92
N PRO A 176 -15.86 13.36 0.69
CA PRO A 176 -15.08 13.80 -0.47
C PRO A 176 -15.13 15.32 -0.67
N GLN A 177 -16.25 15.97 -0.33
CA GLN A 177 -16.44 17.40 -0.54
C GLN A 177 -15.56 18.23 0.39
N ALA A 178 -15.35 17.81 1.65
CA ALA A 178 -14.41 18.49 2.56
C ALA A 178 -12.97 18.48 2.02
N TYR A 179 -12.61 17.48 1.22
CA TYR A 179 -11.31 17.37 0.56
C TYR A 179 -11.33 17.91 -0.89
N GLY A 180 -12.46 18.49 -1.29
CA GLY A 180 -12.71 19.14 -2.58
C GLY A 180 -12.83 18.20 -3.77
N PHE A 181 -13.20 16.94 -3.53
CA PHE A 181 -13.65 16.00 -4.54
C PHE A 181 -15.17 16.09 -4.72
N VAL A 182 -15.65 15.93 -5.95
CA VAL A 182 -17.08 15.81 -6.24
C VAL A 182 -17.60 14.41 -5.91
N THR A 183 -16.72 13.41 -5.90
CA THR A 183 -17.06 12.03 -5.56
C THR A 183 -15.82 11.23 -5.15
N SER A 184 -16.03 10.30 -4.22
CA SER A 184 -15.10 9.22 -3.87
C SER A 184 -15.56 7.85 -4.36
N LYS A 185 -16.75 7.74 -4.97
CA LYS A 185 -17.33 6.45 -5.36
C LYS A 185 -17.13 6.10 -6.82
N VAL A 186 -17.05 7.11 -7.69
CA VAL A 186 -16.91 6.91 -9.14
C VAL A 186 -15.47 7.20 -9.54
N ALA A 187 -14.83 6.31 -10.30
CA ALA A 187 -13.50 6.54 -10.85
C ALA A 187 -13.52 7.57 -12.00
N CYS A 188 -12.45 8.33 -12.17
CA CYS A 188 -12.34 9.25 -13.30
C CYS A 188 -12.29 8.51 -14.64
N CYS A 189 -11.51 7.43 -14.72
CA CYS A 189 -11.36 6.61 -15.92
C CYS A 189 -11.86 5.18 -15.66
N GLY A 190 -12.84 4.73 -16.44
CA GLY A 190 -13.31 3.34 -16.35
C GLY A 190 -14.61 3.08 -17.09
N GLN A 191 -15.24 1.95 -16.80
CA GLN A 191 -16.44 1.49 -17.48
C GLN A 191 -17.47 0.96 -16.49
N GLY A 192 -18.73 0.89 -16.91
CA GLY A 192 -19.81 0.31 -16.11
C GLY A 192 -20.16 1.09 -14.84
N ALA A 193 -20.77 0.39 -13.88
CA ALA A 193 -21.15 0.96 -12.59
C ALA A 193 -19.92 1.55 -11.90
N TYR A 194 -20.06 2.76 -11.35
CA TYR A 194 -18.98 3.50 -10.66
C TYR A 194 -17.70 3.74 -11.50
N ASN A 195 -17.73 3.55 -12.82
CA ASN A 195 -16.51 3.41 -13.63
C ASN A 195 -15.55 2.35 -13.05
N GLY A 196 -16.07 1.35 -12.34
CA GLY A 196 -15.30 0.35 -11.60
C GLY A 196 -15.01 -0.94 -12.40
N LEU A 197 -15.51 -1.07 -13.62
CA LEU A 197 -15.34 -2.30 -14.40
C LEU A 197 -14.24 -2.16 -15.45
N GLY A 198 -13.39 -3.19 -15.53
CA GLY A 198 -12.32 -3.30 -16.52
C GLY A 198 -11.17 -2.31 -16.32
N LEU A 199 -10.20 -2.34 -17.23
CA LEU A 199 -9.07 -1.42 -17.19
C LEU A 199 -9.44 -0.05 -17.76
N CYS A 200 -8.71 0.98 -17.33
CA CYS A 200 -8.71 2.28 -18.01
C CYS A 200 -8.03 2.13 -19.39
N THR A 201 -8.80 2.27 -20.47
CA THR A 201 -8.34 2.12 -21.86
C THR A 201 -8.88 3.28 -22.70
N PRO A 202 -8.45 3.43 -23.98
CA PRO A 202 -9.02 4.44 -24.87
C PRO A 202 -10.53 4.31 -25.11
N ALA A 203 -11.14 3.17 -24.80
CA ALA A 203 -12.58 2.95 -24.89
C ALA A 203 -13.34 3.27 -23.58
N SER A 204 -12.63 3.62 -22.51
CA SER A 204 -13.24 3.91 -21.21
C SER A 204 -13.89 5.29 -21.18
N ASN A 205 -14.87 5.47 -20.29
CA ASN A 205 -15.33 6.80 -19.93
C ASN A 205 -14.21 7.54 -19.22
N LEU A 206 -14.06 8.84 -19.51
CA LEU A 206 -13.10 9.72 -18.85
C LEU A 206 -13.82 10.93 -18.28
N CYS A 207 -13.54 11.25 -17.02
CA CYS A 207 -14.08 12.42 -16.36
C CYS A 207 -13.52 13.72 -16.96
N PRO A 208 -14.28 14.82 -16.96
CA PRO A 208 -13.84 16.09 -17.56
C PRO A 208 -12.71 16.77 -16.78
N ASN A 209 -12.58 16.48 -15.48
CA ASN A 209 -11.53 17.03 -14.64
C ASN A 209 -11.10 16.00 -13.57
N ARG A 210 -9.89 15.45 -13.73
CA ARG A 210 -9.31 14.44 -12.83
C ARG A 210 -9.07 14.95 -11.40
N ASP A 211 -8.91 16.26 -11.21
CA ASP A 211 -8.64 16.84 -9.90
C ASP A 211 -9.87 16.86 -9.00
N LEU A 212 -11.06 16.59 -9.56
CA LEU A 212 -12.31 16.54 -8.82
C LEU A 212 -12.68 15.13 -8.36
N TYR A 213 -11.94 14.10 -8.76
CA TYR A 213 -12.25 12.70 -8.45
C TYR A 213 -11.21 12.12 -7.49
N ALA A 214 -11.66 11.44 -6.43
CA ALA A 214 -10.74 10.83 -5.48
C ALA A 214 -9.97 9.65 -6.10
N PHE A 215 -10.58 8.93 -7.05
CA PHE A 215 -10.00 7.79 -7.75
C PHE A 215 -9.72 8.09 -9.22
N TRP A 216 -8.53 7.73 -9.68
CA TRP A 216 -8.16 7.80 -11.09
C TRP A 216 -8.82 6.66 -11.87
N ASP A 217 -8.69 5.43 -11.39
CA ASP A 217 -9.19 4.21 -12.02
C ASP A 217 -9.95 3.36 -10.98
N PRO A 218 -10.39 2.13 -11.29
CA PRO A 218 -11.20 1.33 -10.38
C PRO A 218 -10.58 1.01 -9.00
N PHE A 219 -9.27 1.17 -8.83
CA PHE A 219 -8.56 0.83 -7.58
C PHE A 219 -7.70 1.97 -7.05
N HIS A 220 -7.11 2.79 -7.92
CA HIS A 220 -6.03 3.68 -7.55
C HIS A 220 -6.49 5.12 -7.30
N PRO A 221 -6.01 5.77 -6.22
CA PRO A 221 -6.31 7.18 -5.95
C PRO A 221 -5.78 8.09 -7.07
N SER A 222 -6.44 9.22 -7.28
CA SER A 222 -5.99 10.26 -8.21
C SER A 222 -4.69 10.91 -7.73
N GLU A 223 -4.02 11.66 -8.61
CA GLU A 223 -2.83 12.42 -8.24
C GLU A 223 -3.10 13.37 -7.06
N ARG A 224 -4.26 14.04 -7.05
CA ARG A 224 -4.67 14.91 -5.94
C ARG A 224 -4.89 14.14 -4.65
N ALA A 225 -5.55 12.97 -4.70
CA ALA A 225 -5.72 12.13 -3.52
C ALA A 225 -4.36 11.63 -2.99
N ASN A 226 -3.42 11.28 -3.87
CA ASN A 226 -2.06 10.93 -3.47
C ASN A 226 -1.31 12.09 -2.81
N ARG A 227 -1.52 13.35 -3.23
CA ARG A 227 -0.95 14.52 -2.52
C ARG A 227 -1.45 14.60 -1.09
N LEU A 228 -2.76 14.42 -0.85
CA LEU A 228 -3.32 14.41 0.50
C LEU A 228 -2.73 13.28 1.36
N ILE A 229 -2.51 12.10 0.78
CA ILE A 229 -1.86 10.97 1.47
C ILE A 229 -0.42 11.32 1.83
N VAL A 230 0.35 11.89 0.90
CA VAL A 230 1.73 12.31 1.15
C VAL A 230 1.81 13.43 2.19
N ASP A 231 0.85 14.36 2.22
CA ASP A 231 0.77 15.38 3.28
C ASP A 231 0.64 14.73 4.66
N LYS A 232 -0.15 13.66 4.79
CA LYS A 232 -0.24 12.87 6.03
C LYS A 232 1.07 12.13 6.32
N PHE A 233 1.78 11.62 5.33
CA PHE A 233 3.12 11.05 5.54
C PHE A 233 4.10 12.08 6.09
N MET A 234 4.05 13.31 5.60
CA MET A 234 4.97 14.38 5.96
C MET A 234 4.67 14.96 7.34
N THR A 235 3.41 15.28 7.63
CA THR A 235 3.06 16.07 8.83
C THR A 235 1.89 15.49 9.61
N GLY A 236 1.41 14.30 9.27
CA GLY A 236 0.33 13.64 9.98
C GLY A 236 0.68 13.35 11.44
N SER A 237 -0.36 13.27 12.28
CA SER A 237 -0.24 12.81 13.67
C SER A 237 0.11 11.32 13.73
N THR A 238 0.31 10.82 14.95
CA THR A 238 0.57 9.39 15.20
C THR A 238 -0.59 8.46 14.87
N GLU A 239 -1.77 9.01 14.60
CA GLU A 239 -2.92 8.29 14.04
C GLU A 239 -2.66 7.84 12.59
N TYR A 240 -1.99 8.68 11.82
CA TYR A 240 -1.67 8.45 10.42
C TYR A 240 -0.28 7.81 10.24
N MET A 241 0.69 8.23 11.05
CA MET A 241 2.10 7.85 10.92
C MET A 241 2.67 7.44 12.29
N ASN A 242 2.93 6.15 12.50
CA ASN A 242 3.37 5.64 13.80
C ASN A 242 4.78 5.01 13.71
N PRO A 243 5.74 5.37 14.60
CA PRO A 243 5.58 6.25 15.76
C PRO A 243 5.69 7.75 15.44
N MET A 244 6.10 8.11 14.22
CA MET A 244 6.34 9.51 13.82
C MET A 244 6.18 9.70 12.31
N ASN A 245 5.98 10.94 11.88
CA ASN A 245 5.90 11.32 10.46
C ASN A 245 7.28 11.58 9.85
N LEU A 246 7.32 11.73 8.52
CA LEU A 246 8.56 11.92 7.77
C LEU A 246 9.29 13.22 8.10
N SER A 247 8.57 14.31 8.43
CA SER A 247 9.24 15.56 8.82
C SER A 247 10.05 15.36 10.10
N THR A 248 9.51 14.63 11.08
CA THR A 248 10.24 14.26 12.30
C THR A 248 11.47 13.40 11.99
N ILE A 249 11.33 12.39 11.13
CA ILE A 249 12.44 11.51 10.74
C ILE A 249 13.58 12.30 10.10
N ILE A 250 13.25 13.17 9.14
CA ILE A 250 14.22 14.01 8.44
C ILE A 250 14.93 14.96 9.42
N ALA A 251 14.19 15.52 10.38
CA ALA A 251 14.77 16.39 11.40
C ALA A 251 15.75 15.63 12.31
N LEU A 252 15.40 14.43 12.77
CA LEU A 252 16.30 13.59 13.58
C LEU A 252 17.58 13.22 12.83
N ASP A 253 17.47 12.86 11.55
CA ASP A 253 18.62 12.51 10.71
C ASP A 253 19.55 13.71 10.45
N SER A 254 19.04 14.94 10.46
CA SER A 254 19.85 16.16 10.29
C SER A 254 20.68 16.53 11.53
N THR A 255 20.41 15.89 12.67
CA THR A 255 21.08 16.16 13.95
C THR A 255 22.13 15.12 14.34
N LEU A 256 22.32 14.08 13.50
CA LEU A 256 23.30 13.01 13.63
C LEU A 256 24.46 13.20 12.65
#